data_AF-L8EZB6-F1
#
_entry.id   AF-L8EZB6-F1
#
_cell.length_a   1.000
_cell.length_b   1.000
_cell.length_c   1.000
_cell.angle_alpha   90.00
_cell.angle_beta   90.00
_cell.angle_gamma   90.00
#
_symmetry.space_group_name_H-M   'P 1'
#
loop_
_entity.id
_entity.type
_entity.pdbx_description
1 polymer ?
#
loop_
_entity_poly.entity_id
_entity_poly.type
_entity_poly.pdbx_seq_one_letter_code
_entity_poly.pdbx_strand_id
1 'polypeptide(L)'
;MDLRAIQAAAVANKNAKDLNLTNVELEFCLLTAEVGEAITAWRRGEDGFDLELADIQLFLVALADMTGVDLQDAVERKMRINADRVYRRDDRGVPIKITEPGAVR
;
A
#
# COMPACT_ATOMS: atom_id res chain seq x y z
N MET A 1 14.91 4.36 7.45
CA MET A 1 15.00 3.71 6.12
C MET A 1 14.02 4.40 5.20
N ASP A 2 14.32 4.48 3.91
CA ASP A 2 13.34 4.91 2.90
C ASP A 2 12.53 3.71 2.39
N LEU A 3 11.51 3.95 1.54
CA LEU A 3 10.63 2.88 1.05
C LEU A 3 11.38 1.88 0.17
N ARG A 4 12.38 2.33 -0.60
CA ARG A 4 13.22 1.43 -1.42
C ARG A 4 14.02 0.48 -0.54
N ALA A 5 14.60 0.96 0.55
CA ALA A 5 15.34 0.13 1.49
C ALA A 5 14.42 -0.85 2.22
N ILE A 6 13.19 -0.43 2.57
CA ILE A 6 12.18 -1.32 3.17
C ILE A 6 11.76 -2.40 2.17
N GLN A 7 11.49 -2.05 0.91
CA GLN A 7 11.15 -2.98 -0.16
C GLN A 7 12.26 -4.03 -0.36
N ALA A 8 13.51 -3.59 -0.51
CA ALA A 8 14.64 -4.49 -0.66
C ALA A 8 14.82 -5.43 0.55
N ALA A 9 14.66 -4.91 1.78
CA ALA A 9 14.78 -5.71 3.00
C ALA A 9 13.65 -6.74 3.14
N ALA A 10 12.41 -6.38 2.81
CA ALA A 10 11.26 -7.27 2.87
C ALA A 10 11.41 -8.46 1.92
N VAL A 11 11.81 -8.18 0.67
CA VAL A 11 12.05 -9.21 -0.36
C VAL A 11 13.22 -10.11 0.02
N ALA A 12 14.32 -9.54 0.50
CA ALA A 12 15.46 -10.31 0.97
C ALA A 12 15.09 -11.27 2.10
N ASN A 13 14.29 -10.81 3.07
CA ASN A 13 13.80 -11.64 4.18
C ASN A 13 12.84 -12.73 3.68
N LYS A 14 11.93 -12.42 2.74
CA LYS A 14 11.04 -13.43 2.13
C LYS A 14 11.82 -14.52 1.41
N ASN A 15 12.80 -14.13 0.59
CA ASN A 15 13.67 -15.06 -0.12
C ASN A 15 14.49 -15.93 0.86
N ALA A 16 15.04 -15.34 1.93
CA ALA A 16 15.79 -16.07 2.94
C ALA A 16 14.94 -17.10 3.72
N LYS A 17 13.62 -16.90 3.77
CA LYS A 17 12.66 -17.76 4.47
C LYS A 17 11.86 -18.67 3.53
N ASP A 18 12.19 -18.70 2.24
CA ASP A 18 11.45 -19.46 1.21
C ASP A 18 9.94 -19.14 1.18
N LEU A 19 9.61 -17.86 1.34
CA LEU A 19 8.23 -17.36 1.28
C LEU A 19 7.85 -17.00 -0.17
N ASN A 20 6.54 -16.83 -0.40
CA ASN A 20 6.00 -16.48 -1.71
C ASN A 20 6.63 -15.19 -2.27
N LEU A 21 7.22 -15.30 -3.47
CA LEU A 21 7.70 -14.20 -4.32
C LEU A 21 7.39 -14.43 -5.82
N THR A 22 6.57 -15.43 -6.14
CA THR A 22 6.33 -15.86 -7.53
C THR A 22 4.86 -15.85 -7.92
N ASN A 23 3.94 -16.03 -6.96
CA ASN A 23 2.51 -16.01 -7.21
C ASN A 23 1.92 -14.68 -6.74
N VAL A 24 1.58 -13.81 -7.70
CA VAL A 24 1.06 -12.46 -7.44
C VAL A 24 -0.35 -12.51 -6.83
N GLU A 25 -1.21 -13.40 -7.30
CA GLU A 25 -2.56 -13.56 -6.76
C GLU A 25 -2.53 -14.01 -5.28
N LEU A 26 -1.62 -14.92 -4.93
CA LEU A 26 -1.40 -15.34 -3.55
C LEU A 26 -0.91 -14.17 -2.70
N GLU A 27 -0.02 -13.34 -3.23
CA GLU A 27 0.50 -12.17 -2.51
C GLU A 27 -0.62 -11.16 -2.19
N PHE A 28 -1.56 -10.95 -3.11
CA PHE A 28 -2.77 -10.16 -2.84
C PHE A 28 -3.66 -10.78 -1.76
N CYS A 29 -3.80 -12.10 -1.75
CA CYS A 29 -4.56 -12.79 -0.70
C CYS A 29 -3.91 -12.61 0.68
N LEU A 30 -2.59 -12.75 0.77
CA LEU A 30 -1.84 -12.56 2.02
C LEU A 30 -1.92 -11.11 2.50
N LEU A 31 -1.70 -10.13 1.60
CA LEU A 31 -1.91 -8.71 1.91
C LEU A 31 -3.33 -8.43 2.45
N THR A 32 -4.35 -9.08 1.88
CA THR A 32 -5.74 -8.94 2.34
C THR A 32 -5.94 -9.57 3.73
N ALA A 33 -5.24 -10.66 4.04
CA ALA A 33 -5.27 -11.29 5.36
C ALA A 33 -4.75 -10.32 6.44
N GLU A 34 -3.62 -9.64 6.20
CA GLU A 34 -3.05 -8.65 7.13
C GLU A 34 -4.01 -7.48 7.43
N VAL A 35 -4.79 -7.05 6.42
CA VAL A 35 -5.85 -6.05 6.64
C VAL A 35 -6.93 -6.59 7.60
N GLY A 36 -7.23 -7.88 7.51
CA GLY A 36 -8.12 -8.60 8.42
C GLY A 36 -7.59 -8.70 9.86
N GLU A 37 -6.29 -8.90 10.01
CA GLU A 37 -5.62 -8.92 11.32
C GLU A 37 -5.62 -7.52 11.95
N ALA A 38 -5.27 -6.48 11.18
CA ALA A 38 -5.30 -5.10 11.64
C ALA A 38 -6.68 -4.63 12.14
N ILE A 39 -7.77 -4.96 11.42
CA ILE A 39 -9.12 -4.62 11.90
C ILE A 39 -9.52 -5.43 13.14
N THR A 40 -9.03 -6.66 13.27
CA THR A 40 -9.27 -7.50 14.45
C THR A 40 -8.58 -6.90 15.67
N ALA A 41 -7.29 -6.56 15.56
CA ALA A 41 -6.52 -5.93 16.62
C ALA A 41 -7.15 -4.60 17.06
N TRP A 42 -7.53 -3.74 16.10
CA TRP A 42 -8.21 -2.47 16.38
C TRP A 42 -9.53 -2.67 17.13
N ARG A 43 -10.39 -3.57 16.66
CA ARG A 43 -11.72 -3.79 17.26
C ARG A 43 -11.65 -4.38 18.67
N ARG A 44 -10.61 -5.15 18.95
CA ARG A 44 -10.40 -5.79 20.24
C ARG A 44 -9.58 -4.94 21.22
N GLY A 45 -8.96 -3.86 20.73
CA GLY A 45 -8.03 -3.06 21.52
C GLY A 45 -6.81 -3.87 21.95
N GLU A 46 -6.36 -4.79 21.09
CA GLU A 46 -5.18 -5.61 21.32
C GLU A 46 -3.92 -4.73 21.19
N ASP A 47 -2.92 -5.00 22.04
CA ASP A 47 -1.56 -4.50 21.81
C ASP A 47 -1.03 -5.10 20.50
N GLY A 48 -0.35 -4.31 19.67
CA GLY A 48 0.21 -4.77 18.39
C GLY A 48 -0.52 -4.31 17.13
N PHE A 49 -1.58 -3.50 17.23
CA PHE A 49 -2.21 -2.88 16.05
C PHE A 49 -1.21 -2.13 15.14
N ASP A 50 -0.19 -1.52 15.73
CA ASP A 50 0.90 -0.87 15.01
C ASP A 50 1.76 -1.85 14.20
N LEU A 51 1.96 -3.07 14.69
CA LEU A 51 2.65 -4.14 13.99
C LEU A 51 1.80 -4.69 12.83
N GLU A 52 0.49 -4.84 13.00
CA GLU A 52 -0.40 -5.26 11.92
C GLU A 52 -0.40 -4.26 10.75
N LEU A 53 -0.33 -2.95 11.05
CA LEU A 53 -0.13 -1.93 10.02
C LEU A 53 1.23 -2.07 9.31
N ALA A 54 2.26 -2.48 10.03
CA ALA A 54 3.57 -2.75 9.46
C ALA A 54 3.54 -3.98 8.55
N ASP A 55 2.81 -5.04 8.91
CA ASP A 55 2.68 -6.23 8.07
C ASP A 55 1.97 -5.93 6.74
N ILE A 56 0.90 -5.12 6.77
CA ILE A 56 0.28 -4.60 5.55
C ILE A 56 1.32 -3.88 4.66
N GLN A 57 2.18 -3.05 5.25
CA GLN A 57 3.22 -2.33 4.52
C GLN A 57 4.27 -3.30 3.93
N LEU A 58 4.67 -4.34 4.66
CA LEU A 58 5.65 -5.33 4.23
C LEU A 58 5.15 -6.19 3.06
N PHE A 59 3.89 -6.62 3.10
CA PHE A 59 3.26 -7.31 1.96
C PHE A 59 3.05 -6.38 0.76
N LEU A 60 2.70 -5.11 0.99
CA LEU A 60 2.55 -4.14 -0.10
C LEU A 60 3.88 -3.88 -0.84
N VAL A 61 5.00 -3.74 -0.12
CA VAL A 61 6.31 -3.55 -0.78
C VAL A 61 6.79 -4.82 -1.48
N ALA A 62 6.52 -6.01 -0.93
CA ALA A 62 6.85 -7.27 -1.60
C ALA A 62 6.04 -7.42 -2.89
N LEU A 63 4.75 -7.10 -2.87
CA LEU A 63 3.91 -7.07 -4.06
C LEU A 63 4.39 -6.05 -5.11
N ALA A 64 4.84 -4.87 -4.68
CA ALA A 64 5.44 -3.89 -5.58
C ALA A 64 6.68 -4.45 -6.27
N ASP A 65 7.55 -5.13 -5.52
CA ASP A 65 8.75 -5.76 -6.08
C ASP A 65 8.43 -6.88 -7.09
N MET A 66 7.50 -7.77 -6.73
CA MET A 66 7.01 -8.87 -7.59
C MET A 66 6.42 -8.36 -8.91
N THR A 67 5.94 -7.12 -8.94
CA THR A 67 5.33 -6.49 -10.13
C THR A 67 6.25 -5.46 -10.81
N GLY A 68 7.50 -5.33 -10.36
CA GLY A 68 8.49 -4.41 -10.95
C GLY A 68 8.22 -2.93 -10.68
N VAL A 69 7.46 -2.61 -9.62
CA VAL A 69 7.12 -1.25 -9.23
C VAL A 69 8.14 -0.72 -8.22
N ASP A 70 8.75 0.43 -8.52
CA ASP A 70 9.38 1.28 -7.50
C ASP A 70 8.26 1.96 -6.69
N LEU A 71 7.95 1.41 -5.51
CA LEU A 71 6.85 1.91 -4.70
C LEU A 71 7.10 3.34 -4.22
N GLN A 72 8.35 3.73 -3.96
CA GLN A 72 8.67 5.07 -3.51
C GLN A 72 8.36 6.10 -4.59
N ASP A 73 8.81 5.89 -5.83
CA ASP A 73 8.48 6.79 -6.95
C ASP A 73 6.96 6.86 -7.17
N ALA A 74 6.28 5.70 -7.12
CA ALA A 74 4.83 5.64 -7.28
C ALA A 74 4.08 6.45 -6.20
N VAL A 75 4.51 6.35 -4.94
CA VAL A 75 3.95 7.12 -3.81
C VAL A 75 4.23 8.60 -3.99
N GLU A 76 5.47 9.01 -4.26
CA GLU A 76 5.86 10.41 -4.47
C GLU A 76 5.06 11.04 -5.62
N ARG A 77 4.93 10.32 -6.75
CA ARG A 77 4.10 10.74 -7.89
C ARG A 77 2.64 10.87 -7.49
N LYS A 78 2.09 9.91 -6.75
CA LYS A 78 0.69 9.95 -6.29
C LYS A 78 0.44 11.10 -5.32
N MET A 79 1.39 11.42 -4.45
CA MET A 79 1.31 12.55 -3.53
C MET A 79 1.24 13.88 -4.28
N ARG A 80 2.10 14.10 -5.29
CA ARG A 80 2.03 15.29 -6.16
C ARG A 80 0.65 15.41 -6.83
N ILE A 81 0.19 14.33 -7.46
CA ILE A 81 -1.13 14.24 -8.09
C ILE A 81 -2.28 14.54 -7.10
N ASN A 82 -2.16 14.09 -5.86
CA ASN A 82 -3.19 14.29 -4.85
C ASN A 82 -3.17 15.71 -4.28
N ALA A 83 -2.00 16.34 -4.15
CA ALA A 83 -1.86 17.73 -3.71
C ALA A 83 -2.50 18.71 -4.69
N ASP A 84 -2.39 18.45 -5.99
CA ASP A 84 -2.98 19.29 -7.04
C ASP A 84 -4.46 18.95 -7.32
N ARG A 85 -5.01 17.93 -6.66
CA ARG A 85 -6.37 17.47 -6.95
C ARG A 85 -7.40 18.42 -6.34
N VAL A 86 -8.31 18.89 -7.18
CA VAL A 86 -9.42 19.72 -6.76
C VAL A 86 -10.67 18.87 -6.60
N TYR A 87 -11.38 19.10 -5.50
CA TYR A 87 -12.65 18.45 -5.18
C TYR A 87 -13.75 19.49 -5.12
N ARG A 88 -14.93 19.14 -5.64
CA ARG A 88 -16.20 19.85 -5.42
C ARG A 88 -17.11 18.94 -4.62
N ARG A 89 -17.94 19.48 -3.74
CA ARG A 89 -18.99 18.70 -3.09
C ARG A 89 -20.24 18.63 -3.96
N ASP A 90 -20.89 17.47 -3.99
CA ASP A 90 -22.23 17.35 -4.56
C ASP A 90 -23.31 17.88 -3.62
N ASP A 91 -24.56 17.78 -4.03
CA ASP A 91 -25.73 18.24 -3.27
C ASP A 91 -25.91 17.49 -1.93
N ARG A 92 -25.23 16.35 -1.75
CA ARG A 92 -25.20 15.54 -0.52
C ARG A 92 -23.94 15.77 0.30
N GLY A 93 -23.07 16.70 -0.12
CA GLY A 93 -21.81 16.99 0.55
C GLY A 93 -20.68 16.00 0.23
N VAL A 94 -20.87 15.04 -0.67
CA VAL A 94 -19.84 14.04 -1.00
C VAL A 94 -18.76 14.69 -1.87
N PRO A 95 -17.47 14.55 -1.53
CA PRO A 95 -16.40 15.09 -2.37
C PRO A 95 -16.29 14.35 -3.70
N ILE A 96 -16.58 15.05 -4.79
CA ILE A 96 -16.39 14.63 -6.18
C ILE A 96 -15.11 15.26 -6.72
N LYS A 97 -14.25 14.46 -7.33
CA LYS A 97 -13.04 14.92 -8.01
C LYS A 97 -13.41 15.68 -9.29
N ILE A 98 -12.94 16.91 -9.44
CA ILE A 98 -13.26 17.77 -10.60
C ILE A 98 -12.09 18.00 -11.58
N THR A 99 -10.87 17.67 -11.19
CA THR A 99 -9.72 17.61 -12.10
C THR A 99 -9.28 16.17 -12.33
N GLU A 100 -9.25 15.71 -13.59
CA GLU A 100 -8.50 14.51 -13.98
C GLU A 100 -7.01 14.85 -14.09
N PRO A 101 -6.11 14.14 -13.40
CA PRO A 101 -4.68 14.29 -13.61
C PRO A 101 -4.32 13.62 -14.95
N GLY A 102 -3.96 14.41 -15.96
CA GLY A 102 -3.43 13.90 -17.23
C GLY A 102 -4.08 14.41 -18.52
N ALA A 103 -5.03 15.34 -18.48
CA ALA A 103 -5.50 16.03 -19.69
C ALA A 103 -4.50 17.13 -20.14
N VAL A 104 -3.24 16.76 -20.32
CA VAL A 104 -2.32 17.48 -21.20
C VAL A 104 -2.15 16.56 -22.41
N ARG A 105 -2.68 17.00 -23.55
CA ARG A 105 -2.52 16.35 -24.85
C ARG A 105 -1.07 16.31 -25.27
#